data_AF-A0A2I2L1M5-F1
#
_entry.id   AF-A0A2I2L1M5-F1
#
_cell.length_a   1.000
_cell.length_b   1.000
_cell.length_c   1.000
_cell.angle_alpha   90.00
_cell.angle_beta   90.00
_cell.angle_gamma   90.00
#
_symmetry.space_group_name_H-M   'P 1'
#
loop_
_entity.id
_entity.type
_entity.pdbx_description
1 polymer ?
#
loop_
_entity_poly.entity_id
_entity_poly.type
_entity_poly.pdbx_seq_one_letter_code
_entity_poly.pdbx_strand_id
1 'polypeptide(L)'
;MATRRFQVYDGDGELVATFPEWEAAHSWAHRRAAEPAARNPVQIEDRVERRTWTIDTDQCRMTVWRRRVEYGYCGRTDAHPAPDARRPAYLS
;
A
#
# COMPACT_ATOMS: atom_id res chain seq x y z
N MET A 1 -16.22 20.24 -2.25
CA MET A 1 -16.58 18.83 -2.47
C MET A 1 -15.87 17.99 -1.42
N ALA A 2 -16.60 17.28 -0.57
CA ALA A 2 -15.98 16.39 0.42
C ALA A 2 -15.43 15.16 -0.32
N THR A 3 -14.10 15.01 -0.34
CA THR A 3 -13.44 13.85 -0.94
C THR A 3 -13.88 12.59 -0.19
N ARG A 4 -14.40 11.59 -0.89
CA ARG A 4 -14.73 10.26 -0.35
C ARG A 4 -13.44 9.53 0.02
N ARG A 5 -12.88 9.91 1.17
CA ARG A 5 -11.53 9.55 1.63
C ARG A 5 -11.41 8.10 2.06
N PHE A 6 -12.39 7.60 2.79
CA PHE A 6 -12.37 6.26 3.37
C PHE A 6 -13.05 5.29 2.42
N GLN A 7 -12.31 4.29 1.97
CA GLN A 7 -12.78 3.23 1.08
C GLN A 7 -12.98 1.98 1.90
N VAL A 8 -14.10 1.29 1.73
CA VAL A 8 -14.41 0.08 2.50
C VAL A 8 -14.54 -1.11 1.58
N TYR A 9 -13.79 -2.15 1.89
CA TYR A 9 -13.68 -3.40 1.16
C TYR A 9 -14.21 -4.56 1.99
N ASP A 10 -14.80 -5.55 1.35
CA ASP A 10 -15.18 -6.80 2.02
C ASP A 10 -14.04 -7.83 2.03
N GLY A 11 -14.30 -9.02 2.58
CA GLY A 11 -13.33 -10.10 2.68
C GLY A 11 -12.83 -10.67 1.34
N ASP A 12 -13.54 -10.39 0.24
CA ASP A 12 -13.08 -10.75 -1.11
C ASP A 12 -12.19 -9.64 -1.72
N GLY A 13 -12.07 -8.49 -1.05
CA GLY A 13 -11.35 -7.31 -1.54
C GLY A 13 -12.18 -6.42 -2.46
N GLU A 14 -13.50 -6.61 -2.53
CA GLU A 14 -14.39 -5.80 -3.36
C GLU A 14 -14.76 -4.49 -2.67
N LEU A 15 -14.75 -3.38 -3.41
CA LEU A 15 -15.13 -2.08 -2.87
C LEU A 15 -16.65 -2.00 -2.67
N VAL A 16 -17.09 -2.02 -1.41
CA VAL A 16 -18.51 -2.09 -1.05
C VAL A 16 -19.10 -0.74 -0.58
N ALA A 17 -18.26 0.18 -0.09
CA ALA A 17 -18.72 1.49 0.34
C ALA A 17 -17.60 2.55 0.32
N THR A 18 -17.99 3.83 0.34
CA THR A 18 -17.07 4.95 0.48
C THR A 18 -17.66 6.02 1.40
N PHE A 19 -16.83 6.61 2.26
CA PHE A 19 -17.25 7.59 3.25
C PHE A 19 -16.32 8.81 3.26
N PRO A 20 -16.86 10.02 3.52
CA PRO A 20 -16.04 11.20 3.72
C PRO A 20 -15.40 11.26 5.13
N GLU A 21 -16.02 10.58 6.10
CA GLU A 21 -15.67 10.67 7.53
C GLU A 21 -15.34 9.30 8.11
N TRP A 22 -14.33 9.28 9.00
CA TRP A 22 -13.82 8.07 9.63
C TRP A 22 -14.89 7.38 10.48
N GLU A 23 -15.58 8.14 11.32
CA GLU A 23 -16.58 7.60 12.26
C GLU A 23 -17.71 6.86 11.54
N ALA A 24 -18.22 7.46 10.45
CA ALA A 24 -19.25 6.84 9.61
C ALA A 24 -18.77 5.52 8.98
N ALA A 25 -17.55 5.49 8.43
CA ALA A 25 -16.96 4.28 7.87
C ALA A 25 -16.77 3.19 8.93
N HIS A 26 -16.24 3.58 10.09
CA HIS A 26 -15.90 2.68 11.19
C HIS A 26 -17.14 2.03 11.80
N SER A 27 -18.17 2.82 12.12
CA SER A 27 -19.43 2.28 12.64
C SER A 27 -20.15 1.40 11.61
N TRP A 28 -20.09 1.75 10.32
CA TRP A 28 -20.65 0.92 9.26
C TRP A 28 -19.95 -0.44 9.17
N ALA A 29 -18.62 -0.45 9.18
CA ALA A 29 -17.84 -1.67 9.07
C ALA A 29 -18.06 -2.62 10.25
N HIS A 30 -18.19 -2.10 11.49
CA HIS A 30 -18.54 -2.93 12.64
C HIS A 30 -19.92 -3.57 12.52
N ARG A 31 -20.94 -2.81 12.07
CA ARG A 31 -22.27 -3.38 11.84
C ARG A 31 -22.23 -4.46 10.77
N ARG A 32 -21.52 -4.19 9.66
CA ARG A 32 -21.38 -5.16 8.57
C ARG A 32 -20.66 -6.42 9.04
N ALA A 33 -19.54 -6.30 9.75
CA ALA A 33 -18.76 -7.46 10.20
C ALA A 33 -19.53 -8.37 11.19
N ALA A 34 -20.52 -7.81 11.90
CA ALA A 34 -21.40 -8.56 12.81
C ALA A 34 -22.55 -9.30 12.10
N GLU A 35 -22.79 -9.06 10.80
CA GLU A 35 -23.83 -9.77 10.06
C GLU A 35 -23.41 -11.24 9.81
N PRO A 36 -24.27 -12.25 10.06
CA PRO A 36 -23.89 -13.67 9.92
C PRO A 36 -23.42 -14.09 8.52
N ALA A 37 -23.84 -13.36 7.48
CA ALA A 37 -23.50 -13.64 6.09
C ALA A 37 -22.45 -12.67 5.52
N ALA A 38 -21.82 -11.86 6.38
CA ALA A 38 -20.79 -10.93 5.93
C ALA A 38 -19.54 -11.66 5.46
N ARG A 39 -18.95 -11.12 4.40
CA ARG A 39 -17.61 -11.51 3.94
C ARG A 39 -16.59 -10.76 4.77
N ASN A 40 -16.05 -11.43 5.79
CA ASN A 40 -15.04 -10.90 6.68
C ASN A 40 -13.62 -11.29 6.23
N PRO A 41 -12.58 -10.50 6.58
CA PRO A 41 -12.65 -9.24 7.32
C PRO A 41 -13.13 -8.07 6.46
N VAL A 42 -13.84 -7.11 7.06
CA VAL A 42 -14.10 -5.82 6.43
C VAL A 42 -12.87 -4.93 6.58
N GLN A 43 -12.43 -4.29 5.50
CA GLN A 43 -11.27 -3.42 5.50
C GLN A 43 -11.64 -1.98 5.19
N ILE A 44 -11.21 -1.03 6.01
CA ILE A 44 -11.30 0.40 5.72
C ILE A 44 -9.92 0.90 5.34
N GLU A 45 -9.76 1.48 4.16
CA GLU A 45 -8.53 2.13 3.72
C GLU A 45 -8.65 3.66 3.79
N ASP A 46 -7.65 4.29 4.41
CA ASP A 46 -7.33 5.70 4.24
C ASP A 46 -5.99 5.81 3.50
N ARG A 47 -6.07 6.07 2.20
CA ARG A 47 -4.88 6.17 1.34
C ARG A 47 -4.08 7.45 1.55
N VAL A 48 -4.72 8.49 2.08
CA VAL A 48 -4.05 9.77 2.38
C VAL A 48 -3.11 9.58 3.57
N GLU A 49 -3.61 8.96 4.63
CA GLU A 49 -2.83 8.67 5.84
C GLU A 49 -2.08 7.35 5.77
N ARG A 50 -2.32 6.56 4.72
CA ARG A 50 -1.74 5.24 4.49
C ARG A 50 -2.04 4.30 5.65
N ARG A 51 -3.32 4.13 5.96
CA ARG A 51 -3.78 3.26 7.06
C ARG A 51 -4.85 2.31 6.55
N THR A 52 -4.82 1.09 7.07
CA THR A 52 -5.92 0.14 6.93
C THR A 52 -6.42 -0.21 8.31
N TRP A 53 -7.73 -0.26 8.48
CA TRP A 53 -8.38 -0.91 9.60
C TRP A 53 -8.99 -2.22 9.11
N THR A 54 -8.66 -3.32 9.76
CA THR A 54 -9.21 -4.66 9.50
C THR A 54 -10.15 -5.01 10.64
N ILE A 55 -11.40 -5.28 10.31
CA ILE A 55 -12.48 -5.48 11.27
C ILE A 55 -13.10 -6.86 11.00
N ASP A 56 -12.96 -7.72 12.00
CA ASP A 56 -13.61 -9.02 12.12
C ASP A 56 -14.71 -8.95 13.19
N THR A 57 -15.38 -10.07 13.45
CA THR A 57 -16.45 -10.19 14.45
C THR A 57 -16.01 -9.82 15.88
N ASP A 58 -14.75 -10.07 16.22
CA ASP A 58 -14.21 -9.97 17.58
C ASP A 58 -13.00 -9.02 17.67
N GLN A 59 -12.47 -8.57 16.53
CA GLN A 59 -11.27 -7.74 16.49
C GLN A 59 -11.43 -6.54 15.56
N CYS A 60 -10.93 -5.39 16.01
CA CYS A 60 -10.65 -4.23 15.15
C CYS A 60 -9.16 -3.88 15.29
N ARG A 61 -8.41 -4.02 14.19
CA ARG A 61 -6.96 -3.81 14.16
C ARG A 61 -6.60 -2.76 13.13
N MET A 62 -5.78 -1.80 13.52
CA MET A 62 -5.20 -0.81 12.62
C MET A 62 -3.79 -1.25 12.16
N THR A 63 -3.49 -1.07 10.89
CA THR A 63 -2.15 -1.21 10.31
C THR A 63 -1.80 0.06 9.53
N VAL A 64 -0.64 0.64 9.85
CA VAL A 64 -0.12 1.83 9.16
C VAL A 64 0.89 1.38 8.10
N TRP A 65 0.70 1.79 6.85
CA TRP A 65 1.62 1.47 5.77
C TRP A 65 2.83 2.37 5.91
N ARG A 66 3.94 1.81 6.39
CA ARG A 66 5.22 2.52 6.45
C ARG A 66 5.52 3.16 5.09
N ARG A 67 6.03 4.40 5.11
CA ARG A 67 6.64 4.98 3.91
C ARG A 67 7.74 4.02 3.47
N ARG A 68 7.80 3.72 2.17
CA ARG A 68 8.93 2.99 1.59
C ARG A 68 10.17 3.77 1.98
N VAL A 69 10.99 3.22 2.86
CA VAL A 69 12.34 3.73 3.09
C VAL A 69 13.13 3.14 1.94
N GLU A 70 13.53 3.97 0.99
CA GLU A 70 14.61 3.58 0.07
C GLU A 70 15.87 3.47 0.91
N TYR A 71 16.18 2.26 1.37
CA TYR A 71 17.54 1.95 1.78
C TYR A 71 18.37 1.87 0.51
N GLY A 72 19.17 2.91 0.26
CA GLY A 72 20.20 2.84 -0.76
C GLY A 72 21.29 1.82 -0.37
N TYR A 73 21.71 1.06 -1.39
CA TYR A 73 22.97 0.29 -1.57
C TYR A 73 22.98 -1.18 -1.07
N CYS A 74 23.52 -2.16 -1.83
CA CYS A 74 24.80 -2.19 -2.56
C CYS A 74 24.77 -2.86 -3.96
N GLY A 75 25.58 -2.31 -4.89
CA GLY A 75 25.83 -2.87 -6.21
C GLY A 75 26.36 -1.84 -7.21
N ARG A 76 27.54 -1.27 -6.96
CA ARG A 76 28.27 -0.47 -7.94
C ARG A 76 28.66 -1.42 -9.09
N THR A 77 28.08 -1.28 -10.28
CA THR A 77 28.84 -1.58 -11.49
C THR A 77 29.44 -0.27 -11.94
N ASP A 78 30.71 -0.12 -11.58
CA ASP A 78 31.63 0.79 -12.22
C ASP A 78 31.53 0.59 -13.74
N ALA A 79 30.81 1.48 -14.43
CA ALA A 79 31.07 1.72 -15.84
C ALA A 79 32.39 2.50 -15.92
N HIS A 80 33.49 1.80 -15.67
CA HIS A 80 34.80 2.31 -16.04
C HIS A 80 34.79 2.40 -17.57
N PRO A 81 34.95 3.59 -18.19
CA PRO A 81 35.12 3.63 -19.63
C PRO A 81 36.42 2.87 -19.93
N ALA A 82 36.32 1.84 -20.77
CA ALA A 82 37.48 1.10 -21.24
C ALA A 82 38.51 2.11 -21.77
N PRO A 83 39.79 2.04 -21.37
CA PRO A 83 40.81 2.85 -22.02
C PRO A 83 40.90 2.40 -23.48
N ASP A 84 40.77 3.38 -24.37
CA ASP A 84 40.95 3.29 -25.81
C ASP A 84 42.17 2.41 -26.13
N ALA A 85 41.92 1.29 -26.80
CA ALA A 85 42.94 0.38 -27.28
C ALA A 85 43.74 1.09 -28.38
N ARG A 86 44.74 1.87 -27.94
CA ARG A 86 45.78 2.48 -28.75
C ARG A 86 46.41 1.38 -29.62
N ARG A 87 46.10 1.43 -30.92
CA ARG A 87 46.66 0.55 -31.96
C ARG A 87 48.20 0.53 -31.83
N PRO A 88 48.86 -0.63 -31.77
CA PRO A 88 50.30 -0.66 -32.03
C PRO A 88 50.51 -0.46 -33.53
N ALA A 89 51.17 0.64 -33.88
CA ALA A 89 51.72 0.84 -35.20
C ALA A 89 52.92 -0.09 -35.35
N TYR A 90 52.80 -1.11 -36.21
CA TYR A 90 53.97 -1.82 -36.72
C TYR A 90 54.60 -0.93 -37.80
N LEU A 91 55.69 -0.24 -37.45
CA LEU A 91 56.64 0.34 -38.39
C LEU A 91 58.04 -0.01 -37.89
N SER A 92 58.68 -0.96 -38.58
CA SER A 92 60.07 -0.94 -39.05
C SER A 92 60.48 -2.33 -39.52
#